data_AF-A0A7Y5TY52-F1
#
_entry.id   AF-A0A7Y5TY52-F1
#
_cell.length_a   1.000
_cell.length_b   1.000
_cell.length_c   1.000
_cell.angle_alpha   90.00
_cell.angle_beta   90.00
_cell.angle_gamma   90.00
#
_symmetry.space_group_name_H-M   'P 1'
#
loop_
_entity.id
_entity.type
_entity.pdbx_description
1 polymer ?
#
loop_
_entity_poly.entity_id
_entity_poly.type
_entity_poly.pdbx_seq_one_letter_code
_entity_poly.pdbx_strand_id
1 'polypeptide(L)'
;MFRKLISLAILVAIVYATVHAGGAYLRYQQFKDAVRETALFAGNKTDEQLKARVMELAQRDEVPLDPDFVHIERVADRVVISASYVEIIKLLPGYERQWQFDVVTR
;
A
#
# COMPACT_ATOMS: atom_id res chain seq x y z
N MET A 1 22.36 25.19 -26.13
CA MET A 1 20.91 25.17 -25.80
C MET A 1 20.40 23.75 -25.48
N PHE A 2 20.78 22.72 -26.24
CA PHE A 2 20.40 21.32 -26.01
C PHE A 2 20.65 20.77 -24.59
N ARG A 3 21.80 21.06 -23.97
CA ARG A 3 22.09 20.63 -22.59
C ARG A 3 21.04 21.11 -21.56
N LYS A 4 20.51 22.33 -21.72
CA LYS A 4 19.48 22.88 -20.82
C LYS A 4 18.13 22.19 -21.03
N LEU A 5 17.79 21.86 -22.27
CA LEU A 5 16.58 21.09 -22.60
C LEU A 5 16.64 19.67 -22.04
N ILE A 6 17.79 19.00 -22.14
CA ILE A 6 17.99 17.65 -21.57
C ILE A 6 17.89 17.71 -20.04
N SER A 7 18.53 18.70 -19.40
CA SER A 7 18.46 18.86 -17.95
C SER A 7 17.04 19.13 -17.47
N LEU A 8 16.26 19.91 -18.22
CA LEU A 8 14.86 20.17 -17.91
C LEU A 8 13.99 18.92 -18.10
N ALA A 9 14.22 18.15 -19.18
CA ALA A 9 13.52 16.91 -19.42
C ALA A 9 13.78 15.87 -18.32
N ILE A 10 15.02 15.75 -17.85
CA ILE A 10 15.38 14.88 -16.72
C ILE A 10 14.67 15.34 -15.45
N LEU A 11 14.65 16.64 -15.17
CA LEU A 11 14.01 17.18 -13.98
C LEU A 11 12.49 16.93 -13.99
N VAL A 12 11.84 17.15 -15.12
CA VAL A 12 10.40 16.84 -15.30
C VAL A 12 10.13 15.35 -15.12
N ALA A 13 10.98 14.48 -15.68
CA ALA A 13 10.86 13.04 -15.52
C ALA A 13 11.00 12.61 -14.04
N ILE A 14 11.94 13.20 -13.30
CA ILE A 14 12.13 12.94 -11.87
C ILE A 14 10.91 13.40 -11.07
N VAL A 15 10.39 14.60 -11.34
CA VAL A 15 9.20 15.11 -10.64
C VAL A 15 7.99 14.22 -10.93
N TYR A 16 7.76 13.85 -12.19
CA TYR A 16 6.67 12.97 -12.58
C TYR A 16 6.78 11.58 -11.91
N ALA A 17 7.98 10.99 -11.95
CA ALA A 17 8.25 9.73 -11.27
C ALA A 17 8.05 9.84 -9.76
N THR A 18 8.48 10.95 -9.13
CA THR A 18 8.32 11.18 -7.69
C THR A 18 6.87 11.37 -7.30
N VAL A 19 6.07 12.07 -8.10
CA VAL A 19 4.65 12.27 -7.80
C VAL A 19 3.87 10.96 -7.94
N HIS A 20 4.12 10.18 -9.00
CA HIS A 20 3.43 8.90 -9.20
C HIS A 20 3.92 7.80 -8.26
N ALA A 21 5.23 7.64 -8.09
CA ALA A 21 5.77 6.65 -7.15
C ALA A 21 5.54 7.07 -5.69
N GLY A 22 5.65 8.36 -5.39
CA GLY A 22 5.43 8.91 -4.05
C GLY A 22 3.99 8.77 -3.61
N GLY A 23 3.01 9.01 -4.49
CA GLY A 23 1.60 8.80 -4.18
C GLY A 23 1.27 7.35 -3.82
N ALA A 24 1.79 6.38 -4.59
CA ALA A 24 1.63 4.96 -4.28
C ALA A 24 2.33 4.57 -2.97
N TYR A 25 3.54 5.08 -2.73
CA TYR A 25 4.27 4.80 -1.50
C TYR A 25 3.59 5.39 -0.26
N LEU A 26 3.02 6.59 -0.36
CA LEU A 26 2.26 7.21 0.73
C LEU A 26 0.99 6.41 1.06
N ARG A 27 0.25 5.93 0.06
CA ARG A 27 -0.92 5.06 0.25
C ARG A 27 -0.55 3.75 0.93
N TYR A 28 0.53 3.10 0.49
CA TYR A 28 1.07 1.91 1.14
C TYR A 28 1.42 2.15 2.62
N GLN A 29 2.09 3.26 2.93
CA GLN A 29 2.46 3.60 4.32
C GLN A 29 1.23 3.89 5.18
N GLN A 30 0.25 4.65 4.68
CA GLN A 30 -1.00 4.91 5.41
C GLN A 30 -1.78 3.64 5.68
N PHE A 31 -1.89 2.75 4.69
CA PHE A 31 -2.54 1.47 4.84
C PHE A 31 -1.83 0.60 5.88
N LYS A 32 -0.50 0.49 5.80
CA LYS A 32 0.31 -0.26 6.77
C LYS A 32 0.12 0.25 8.21
N ASP A 33 0.14 1.57 8.40
CA ASP A 33 -0.05 2.16 9.73
C ASP A 33 -1.46 1.90 10.27
N ALA A 34 -2.49 2.04 9.42
CA ALA A 34 -3.88 1.80 9.81
C ALA A 34 -4.17 0.32 10.12
N VAL A 35 -3.56 -0.61 9.38
CA VAL A 35 -3.63 -2.05 9.66
C VAL A 35 -2.92 -2.37 10.97
N ARG A 36 -1.76 -1.75 11.24
CA ARG A 36 -1.04 -1.92 12.51
C ARG A 36 -1.84 -1.41 13.69
N GLU A 37 -2.47 -0.25 13.57
CA GLU A 37 -3.37 0.28 14.59
C GLU A 37 -4.55 -0.67 14.83
N THR A 38 -5.14 -1.19 13.76
CA THR A 38 -6.24 -2.17 13.84
C THR A 38 -5.81 -3.46 14.56
N ALA A 39 -4.59 -3.95 14.29
CA ALA A 39 -4.01 -5.11 14.97
C ALA A 39 -3.78 -4.86 16.47
N LEU A 40 -3.31 -3.66 16.85
CA LEU A 40 -3.12 -3.27 18.25
C LEU A 40 -4.45 -3.17 19.02
N PHE A 41 -5.50 -2.68 18.38
CA PHE A 41 -6.85 -2.56 18.98
C PHE A 41 -7.75 -3.78 18.71
N ALA A 42 -7.17 -4.91 18.31
CA ALA A 42 -7.89 -6.12 17.95
C ALA A 42 -8.42 -6.93 19.15
N GLY A 43 -7.98 -6.62 20.38
CA GLY A 43 -8.16 -7.44 21.58
C GLY A 43 -9.59 -7.96 21.83
N ASN A 44 -10.62 -7.15 21.57
CA ASN A 44 -12.02 -7.55 21.74
C ASN A 44 -12.80 -7.73 20.42
N LYS A 45 -12.16 -7.57 19.26
CA LYS A 45 -12.83 -7.69 17.95
C LYS A 45 -12.74 -9.12 17.44
N THR A 46 -13.74 -9.60 16.70
CA THR A 46 -13.66 -10.91 16.03
C THR A 46 -12.82 -10.84 14.76
N ASP A 47 -12.37 -11.99 14.26
CA ASP A 47 -11.56 -12.06 13.03
C ASP A 47 -12.31 -11.50 11.82
N GLU A 48 -13.62 -11.73 11.72
CA GLU A 48 -14.45 -11.17 10.65
C GLU A 48 -14.56 -9.64 10.74
N GLN A 49 -14.67 -9.09 11.95
CA GLN A 49 -14.70 -7.63 12.15
C GLN A 49 -13.35 -6.99 11.80
N LEU A 50 -12.25 -7.66 12.12
CA LEU A 50 -10.90 -7.23 11.75
C LEU A 50 -10.72 -7.28 10.23
N LYS A 51 -11.14 -8.37 9.58
CA LYS A 51 -11.08 -8.51 8.12
C LYS A 51 -11.90 -7.44 7.42
N ALA A 52 -13.14 -7.21 7.86
CA ALA A 52 -13.99 -6.15 7.32
C ALA A 52 -13.34 -4.77 7.48
N ARG A 53 -12.71 -4.51 8.64
CA ARG A 53 -12.02 -3.24 8.88
C ARG A 53 -10.79 -3.07 7.97
N VAL A 54 -9.98 -4.11 7.79
CA VAL A 54 -8.82 -4.09 6.89
C VAL A 54 -9.26 -3.84 5.44
N MET A 55 -10.37 -4.44 5.01
CA MET A 55 -10.95 -4.20 3.68
C MET A 55 -11.45 -2.77 3.50
N GLU A 56 -12.09 -2.20 4.52
CA GLU A 56 -12.53 -0.80 4.52
C GLU A 56 -11.34 0.17 4.43
N LEU A 57 -10.26 -0.13 5.16
CA LEU A 57 -9.00 0.64 5.09
C LEU A 57 -8.36 0.53 3.71
N ALA A 58 -8.37 -0.66 3.09
CA ALA A 58 -7.85 -0.84 1.74
C ALA A 58 -8.64 -0.01 0.72
N GLN A 59 -9.97 0.02 0.81
CA GLN A 59 -10.79 0.87 -0.05
C GLN A 59 -10.53 2.37 0.20
N ARG A 60 -10.40 2.79 1.46
CA ARG A 60 -10.12 4.18 1.83
C ARG A 60 -8.79 4.67 1.28
N ASP A 61 -7.77 3.82 1.34
CA ASP A 61 -6.40 4.16 0.95
C ASP A 61 -6.13 3.79 -0.53
N GLU A 62 -7.20 3.50 -1.31
CA GLU A 62 -7.16 3.09 -2.72
C GLU A 62 -6.15 1.96 -3.00
N VAL A 63 -6.06 1.01 -2.08
CA VAL A 63 -5.22 -0.18 -2.18
C VAL A 63 -6.05 -1.31 -2.79
N PRO A 64 -5.62 -1.91 -3.93
CA PRO A 64 -6.31 -3.03 -4.56
C PRO A 64 -6.04 -4.34 -3.80
N LEU A 65 -6.49 -4.41 -2.56
CA LEU A 65 -6.37 -5.58 -1.71
C LEU A 65 -7.55 -6.52 -1.92
N ASP A 66 -7.26 -7.78 -2.21
CA ASP A 66 -8.28 -8.83 -2.25
C ASP A 66 -8.51 -9.40 -0.84
N PRO A 67 -9.76 -9.62 -0.39
CA PRO A 67 -10.03 -10.25 0.89
C PRO A 67 -9.42 -11.65 1.03
N ASP A 68 -9.13 -12.35 -0.07
CA ASP A 68 -8.51 -13.68 -0.02
C ASP A 68 -7.02 -13.63 0.37
N PHE A 69 -6.36 -12.48 0.18
CA PHE A 69 -4.97 -12.26 0.57
C PHE A 69 -4.82 -11.59 1.96
N VAL A 70 -5.90 -11.50 2.73
CA VAL A 70 -5.88 -11.04 4.12
C VAL A 70 -5.88 -12.24 5.06
N HIS A 71 -4.80 -12.40 5.80
CA HIS A 71 -4.64 -13.39 6.85
C HIS A 71 -4.61 -12.71 8.22
N ILE A 72 -5.36 -13.27 9.15
CA ILE A 72 -5.42 -12.81 10.54
C ILE A 72 -5.02 -14.00 11.40
N GLU A 73 -3.92 -13.86 12.11
CA GLU A 73 -3.40 -14.89 13.00
C GLU A 73 -3.39 -14.34 14.44
N ARG A 74 -3.99 -15.08 15.37
CA ARG A 74 -3.94 -14.73 16.79
C ARG A 74 -2.81 -15.52 17.45
N VAL A 75 -1.75 -14.83 17.84
CA VAL A 75 -0.58 -15.42 18.50
C VAL A 75 -0.53 -14.94 19.94
N ALA A 76 -0.91 -15.82 20.86
CA ALA A 76 -0.96 -15.58 22.31
C ALA A 76 -1.79 -14.35 22.72
N ASP A 77 -1.16 -13.19 22.94
CA ASP A 77 -1.82 -11.92 23.31
C ASP A 77 -1.92 -10.89 22.18
N ARG A 78 -1.43 -11.24 20.97
CA ARG A 78 -1.39 -10.34 19.82
C ARG A 78 -2.17 -10.87 18.64
N VAL A 79 -2.69 -9.94 17.86
CA VAL A 79 -3.24 -10.21 16.55
C VAL A 79 -2.21 -9.78 15.51
N VAL A 80 -1.78 -10.71 14.68
CA VAL A 80 -0.90 -10.50 13.54
C VAL A 80 -1.78 -10.45 12.30
N ILE A 81 -1.79 -9.31 11.62
CA ILE A 81 -2.49 -9.14 10.35
C ILE A 81 -1.45 -9.12 9.24
N SER A 82 -1.60 -10.03 8.29
CA SER A 82 -0.83 -10.07 7.05
C SER A 82 -1.75 -9.81 5.86
N ALA A 83 -1.33 -8.91 4.98
CA ALA A 83 -2.05 -8.54 3.78
C ALA A 83 -1.05 -8.42 2.63
N SER A 84 -1.32 -9.11 1.53
CA SER A 84 -0.47 -9.05 0.33
C SER A 84 -1.29 -8.52 -0.83
N TYR A 85 -0.77 -7.53 -1.57
CA TYR A 85 -1.46 -7.00 -2.73
C TYR A 85 -0.49 -6.64 -3.85
N VAL A 86 -1.01 -6.63 -5.08
CA VAL A 86 -0.24 -6.24 -6.27
C VAL A 86 -0.83 -4.95 -6.79
N GLU A 87 -0.02 -3.90 -6.85
CA GLU A 87 -0.42 -2.62 -7.40
C GLU A 87 0.23 -2.38 -8.76
N ILE A 88 -0.59 -1.96 -9.73
CA ILE A 88 -0.13 -1.62 -11.07
C ILE A 88 0.31 -0.16 -11.05
N ILE A 89 1.61 0.08 -10.92
CA ILE A 89 2.17 1.43 -10.97
C ILE A 89 2.36 1.81 -12.43
N LYS A 90 1.51 2.71 -12.92
CA LYS A 90 1.66 3.37 -14.22
C LYS A 90 2.75 4.44 -14.13
N LEU A 91 3.99 4.06 -14.44
CA LEU A 91 5.11 5.02 -14.43
C LEU A 91 5.14 5.90 -15.68
N LEU A 92 4.67 5.41 -16.84
CA LEU A 92 4.65 6.12 -18.12
C LEU A 92 3.47 5.60 -18.98
N PRO A 93 2.93 6.38 -19.93
CA PRO A 93 1.95 5.88 -20.90
C PRO A 93 2.54 4.69 -21.68
N GLY A 94 2.00 3.49 -21.44
CA GLY A 94 2.45 2.22 -22.04
C GLY A 94 3.41 1.38 -21.20
N TYR A 95 3.89 1.87 -20.04
CA TYR A 95 4.69 1.08 -19.09
C TYR A 95 3.95 0.93 -17.77
N GLU A 96 3.30 -0.22 -17.65
CA GLU A 96 2.68 -0.69 -16.41
C GLU A 96 3.67 -1.65 -15.73
N ARG A 97 4.06 -1.35 -14.48
CA ARG A 97 4.83 -2.30 -13.68
C ARG A 97 3.97 -2.81 -12.52
N GLN A 98 3.81 -4.12 -12.46
CA GLN A 98 3.21 -4.79 -11.30
C GLN A 98 4.22 -4.76 -10.15
N TRP A 99 3.82 -4.16 -9.04
CA TRP A 99 4.63 -4.14 -7.81
C TRP A 99 3.88 -4.89 -6.72
N GLN A 100 4.50 -5.94 -6.18
CA GLN A 100 3.96 -6.65 -5.03
C GLN A 100 4.35 -5.92 -3.75
N PHE A 101 3.36 -5.64 -2.92
CA PHE A 101 3.53 -5.05 -1.60
C PHE A 101 3.04 -6.04 -0.54
N ASP A 102 3.95 -6.43 0.34
CA ASP A 102 3.65 -7.31 1.47
C ASP A 102 3.57 -6.47 2.75
N VAL A 103 2.39 -6.45 3.36
CA VAL A 103 2.12 -5.75 4.62
C VAL A 103 2.01 -6.80 5.72
N VAL A 104 2.97 -6.78 6.65
CA VAL A 104 2.97 -7.66 7.83
C VAL A 104 3.07 -6.79 9.08
N THR A 105 2.09 -6.90 9.97
CA THR A 105 2.14 -6.26 11.29
C THR A 105 2.76 -7.23 12.30
N ARG A 106 3.98 -6.96 12.76
CA ARG A 106 4.70 -7.75 13.78
C ARG A 106 4.64 -7.09 15.15
#